data_AF-A0A2V9UVP8-F1
#
_entry.id   AF-A0A2V9UVP8-F1
#
_cell.length_a   1.000
_cell.length_b   1.000
_cell.length_c   1.000
_cell.angle_alpha   90.00
_cell.angle_beta   90.00
_cell.angle_gamma   90.00
#
_symmetry.space_group_name_H-M   'P 1'
#
loop_
_entity.id
_entity.type
_entity.pdbx_description
1 polymer ?
#
loop_
_entity_poly.entity_id
_entity_poly.type
_entity_poly.pdbx_seq_one_letter_code
_entity_poly.pdbx_strand_id
1 'polypeptide(L)' 'MKLLGLVMALLGWLIPVAALTMTQSTAARMVVTLLGIAISLVGILVVLNKAHLKKAIWKP' A
#
# COMPACT_ATOMS: atom_id res chain seq x y z
N MET A 1 -11.59 -8.46 -1.11
CA MET A 1 -11.34 -7.01 -1.29
C MET A 1 -10.82 -6.33 -0.03
N LYS A 2 -11.50 -6.41 1.13
CA LYS A 2 -10.99 -5.80 2.37
C LYS A 2 -9.62 -6.35 2.79
N LEU A 3 -9.51 -7.68 2.90
CA LEU A 3 -8.25 -8.33 3.26
C LEU A 3 -7.14 -8.06 2.23
N LEU A 4 -7.47 -8.07 0.94
CA LEU A 4 -6.52 -7.76 -0.13
C LEU A 4 -5.97 -6.33 -0.02
N GLY A 5 -6.83 -5.32 0.16
CA GLY A 5 -6.39 -3.94 0.32
C GLY A 5 -5.55 -3.74 1.58
N LEU A 6 -5.87 -4.46 2.67
CA LEU A 6 -5.09 -4.44 3.90
C LEU A 6 -3.70 -5.05 3.69
N VAL A 7 -3.62 -6.22 3.04
CA VAL A 7 -2.35 -6.88 2.72
C VAL A 7 -1.50 -5.98 1.82
N MET A 8 -2.10 -5.33 0.81
CA MET A 8 -1.40 -4.38 -0.05
C MET A 8 -0.85 -3.19 0.74
N ALA A 9 -1.63 -2.64 1.68
CA ALA A 9 -1.18 -1.55 2.54
C ALA A 9 0.03 -1.96 3.40
N LEU A 10 -0.02 -3.15 3.99
CA LEU A 10 1.05 -3.68 4.83
C LEU A 10 2.31 -4.03 4.02
N LEU A 11 2.15 -4.64 2.84
CA LEU A 11 3.27 -4.97 1.96
C LEU A 11 3.92 -3.73 1.37
N GLY A 12 3.13 -2.72 1.00
CA GLY A 12 3.66 -1.43 0.54
C GLY A 12 4.54 -0.77 1.60
N TRP A 13 4.22 -0.93 2.88
CA TRP A 13 5.05 -0.46 3.99
C TRP A 13 6.28 -1.37 4.27
N LEU A 14 6.16 -2.69 4.11
CA LEU A 14 7.27 -3.62 4.34
C LEU A 14 8.37 -3.54 3.26
N ILE A 15 8.02 -3.22 2.02
CA ILE A 15 8.97 -3.13 0.90
C ILE A 15 10.13 -2.15 1.19
N PRO A 16 9.89 -0.90 1.62
CA PRO A 16 10.95 0.03 2.01
C PRO A 16 11.77 -0.46 3.21
N VAL A 17 11.14 -1.13 4.19
CA VAL A 17 11.82 -1.69 5.37
C VAL A 17 12.81 -2.77 4.94
N ALA A 18 12.41 -3.67 4.05
CA ALA A 18 13.30 -4.68 3.49
C ALA A 18 14.44 -4.06 2.67
N ALA A 19 14.19 -2.97 1.95
CA ALA A 19 15.22 -2.29 1.17
C ALA A 19 16.41 -1.78 2.03
N LEU A 20 16.18 -1.50 3.32
CA LEU A 20 17.25 -1.10 4.24
C LEU A 20 18.32 -2.18 4.41
N THR A 21 17.94 -3.46 4.36
CA THR A 21 18.87 -4.59 4.50
C THR A 21 19.51 -5.01 3.17
N MET A 22 18.93 -4.58 2.05
CA MET A 22 19.35 -5.01 0.70
C MET A 22 20.29 -4.03 -0.01
N THR A 23 20.23 -2.73 0.29
CA THR A 23 21.04 -1.72 -0.41
C THR A 23 21.45 -0.59 0.53
N GLN A 24 22.64 -0.01 0.30
CA GLN A 24 23.13 1.20 0.99
C GLN A 24 22.99 2.47 0.14
N SER A 25 22.54 2.37 -1.12
CA SER A 25 22.36 3.53 -2.00
C SER A 25 21.13 4.33 -1.60
N THR A 26 21.32 5.60 -1.25
CA THR A 26 20.24 6.52 -0.89
C THR A 26 19.23 6.68 -2.02
N ALA A 27 19.71 6.84 -3.26
CA ALA A 27 18.83 6.99 -4.42
C ALA A 27 17.97 5.74 -4.66
N ALA A 28 18.56 4.54 -4.52
CA ALA A 28 17.80 3.29 -4.66
C ALA A 28 16.74 3.15 -3.56
N ARG A 29 17.09 3.45 -2.30
CA ARG A 29 16.14 3.43 -1.17
C ARG A 29 14.99 4.43 -1.38
N MET A 30 15.29 5.61 -1.91
CA MET A 30 14.27 6.62 -2.22
C MET A 30 13.26 6.10 -3.23
N VAL A 31 13.72 5.53 -4.35
CA VAL A 31 12.83 4.96 -5.39
C VAL A 31 11.96 3.84 -4.82
N VAL A 32 12.55 2.90 -4.07
CA VAL A 32 11.79 1.79 -3.47
C VAL A 32 10.77 2.30 -2.44
N THR A 33 11.12 3.35 -1.70
CA THR A 33 10.18 4.01 -0.76
C THR A 33 8.98 4.59 -1.48
N LEU A 34 9.19 5.31 -2.58
CA LEU A 34 8.11 5.86 -3.40
C LEU A 34 7.20 4.77 -3.97
N LEU A 35 7.77 3.65 -4.41
CA LEU A 35 6.99 2.50 -4.87
C LEU A 35 6.16 1.89 -3.73
N GLY A 36 6.74 1.71 -2.54
CA GLY A 36 6.04 1.22 -1.36
C GLY A 36 4.86 2.11 -0.93
N ILE A 37 5.07 3.43 -0.96
CA ILE A 37 4.01 4.42 -0.72
C ILE A 37 2.89 4.26 -1.77
N ALA A 38 3.24 4.18 -3.05
CA ALA A 38 2.25 4.03 -4.13
C ALA A 38 1.41 2.75 -3.95
N ILE A 39 2.04 1.62 -3.63
CA ILE A 39 1.35 0.35 -3.36
C ILE A 39 0.40 0.50 -2.16
N SER A 40 0.86 1.17 -1.09
CA SER A 40 0.06 1.39 0.10
C SER A 40 -1.18 2.23 -0.19
N LEU A 41 -1.01 3.32 -0.96
CA LEU A 41 -2.09 4.20 -1.37
C LEU A 41 -3.12 3.47 -2.26
N VAL A 42 -2.67 2.63 -3.20
CA VAL A 42 -3.60 1.81 -4.01
C VAL A 42 -4.37 0.83 -3.11
N GLY A 43 -3.69 0.18 -2.17
CA GLY A 43 -4.31 -0.72 -1.20
C GLY A 43 -5.43 -0.04 -0.42
N ILE A 44 -5.18 1.16 0.12
CA ILE A 44 -6.12 1.92 0.95
C ILE A 44 -7.20 2.60 0.11
N LEU A 45 -6.81 3.52 -0.78
CA LEU A 45 -7.71 4.45 -1.47
C LEU A 45 -8.52 3.78 -2.58
N VAL A 46 -7.96 2.76 -3.22
CA VAL A 46 -8.64 2.07 -4.33
C VAL A 46 -9.29 0.79 -3.81
N VAL A 47 -8.52 -0.14 -3.27
CA VAL A 47 -9.03 -1.49 -2.97
C VAL A 47 -9.89 -1.50 -1.70
N LEU A 48 -9.37 -0.97 -0.60
CA LEU A 48 -10.07 -0.97 0.69
C LEU A 48 -11.30 -0.07 0.65
N ASN A 49 -11.16 1.14 0.09
CA ASN A 49 -12.26 2.09 -0.04
C ASN A 49 -13.40 1.52 -0.89
N LYS A 50 -13.12 0.95 -2.07
CA LYS A 50 -14.15 0.29 -2.90
C LYS A 50 -14.88 -0.81 -2.13
N ALA A 51 -14.18 -1.56 -1.26
CA ALA A 51 -14.79 -2.60 -0.45
C ALA A 51 -15.73 -2.04 0.64
N HIS A 52 -15.41 -0.88 1.23
CA HIS A 52 -16.27 -0.21 2.21
C HIS A 52 -17.48 0.43 1.56
N LEU A 53 -17.27 1.09 0.41
CA LEU A 53 -18.34 1.69 -0.38
C LEU A 53 -19.39 0.67 -0.86
N LYS A 54 -19.11 -0.64 -0.87
CA LYS A 54 -20.13 -1.67 -1.18
C LYS A 54 -21.22 -1.80 -0.12
N LYS A 55 -20.93 -1.47 1.14
CA LYS A 55 -21.87 -1.56 2.26
C LYS A 55 -22.20 -0.17 2.82
N ALA A 56 -22.09 0.86 1.99
CA ALA A 56 -22.34 2.23 2.41
C ALA A 56 -23.83 2.44 2.69
N ILE A 57 -24.15 3.06 3.83
CA ILE A 57 -25.54 3.30 4.29
C ILE A 57 -26.36 4.21 3.35
N TRP A 58 -25.69 4.98 2.50
CA TRP A 58 -26.30 5.89 1.54
C TRP A 58 -26.50 5.27 0.15
N LYS A 59 -26.06 4.01 -0.06
CA LYS A 59 -26.39 3.30 -1.30
C LYS A 59 -27.81 2.73 -1.19
N PRO A 60 -28.63 2.91 -2.23
CA PRO A 60 -29.96 2.29 -2.29
C PRO A 60 -29.87 0.76 -2.27
#